data_AF-A0A4V1UCA6-F1
#
_entry.id   AF-A0A4V1UCA6-F1
#
_cell.length_a   1.000
_cell.length_b   1.000
_cell.length_c   1.000
_cell.angle_alpha   90.00
_cell.angle_beta   90.00
_cell.angle_gamma   90.00
#
_symmetry.space_group_name_H-M   'P 1'
#
loop_
_entity.id
_entity.type
_entity.pdbx_description
1 polymer ?
#
loop_
_entity_poly.entity_id
_entity_poly.type
_entity_poly.pdbx_seq_one_letter_code
_entity_poly.pdbx_strand_id
1 'polypeptide(L)' 'MTDLFEASGIHPPDAPLADRLRPQTLDEVVGQDHLLGEGGPIRRM' A
#
# COMPACT_ATOMS: atom_id res chain seq x y z
N MET A 1 -5.90 23.31 10.28
CA MET A 1 -4.85 22.33 10.60
C MET A 1 -4.19 21.96 9.29
N THR A 2 -2.96 22.39 9.06
CA THR A 2 -2.22 22.11 7.83
C THR A 2 -1.69 20.68 7.89
N ASP A 3 -1.91 19.91 6.82
CA ASP A 3 -1.40 18.54 6.69
C ASP A 3 0.13 18.55 6.54
N LEU A 4 0.80 17.53 7.08
CA LEU A 4 2.26 17.34 7.00
C LEU A 4 2.75 17.33 5.55
N PHE A 5 1.92 16.83 4.64
CA PHE A 5 2.21 16.81 3.21
C PHE A 5 2.07 18.19 2.54
N GLU A 6 1.07 18.99 2.92
CA GLU A 6 0.92 20.37 2.43
C GLU A 6 2.11 21.26 2.84
N ALA A 7 2.61 21.09 4.06
CA ALA A 7 3.74 21.86 4.58
C ALA A 7 5.06 21.61 3.82
N SER A 8 5.18 20.46 3.12
CA SER A 8 6.40 20.07 2.41
C SER A 8 6.59 20.76 1.06
N GLY A 9 5.57 21.45 0.53
CA GLY A 9 5.61 22.07 -0.81
C GLY A 9 5.70 21.06 -1.95
N ILE A 10 5.66 19.76 -1.66
CA ILE A 10 5.65 18.69 -2.65
C ILE A 10 4.19 18.52 -3.11
N HIS A 11 3.84 19.19 -4.20
CA HIS A 11 2.72 18.80 -5.06
C HIS A 11 3.28 18.18 -6.34
N PRO A 12 3.50 16.85 -6.38
CA PRO A 12 4.04 16.24 -7.57
C PRO A 12 2.89 15.74 -8.45
N PRO A 13 2.99 15.88 -9.79
CA PRO A 13 2.10 15.20 -10.74
C PRO A 13 2.18 13.67 -10.63
N ASP A 14 3.19 13.15 -9.91
CA ASP A 14 3.46 11.75 -9.65
C ASP A 14 3.32 11.45 -8.15
N ALA A 15 2.46 10.50 -7.78
CA ALA A 15 2.24 10.11 -6.39
C ALA A 15 3.55 9.79 -5.63
N PRO A 16 3.59 9.95 -4.28
CA PRO A 16 4.74 9.56 -3.46
C PRO A 16 5.26 8.15 -3.80
N LEU A 17 6.57 7.90 -3.64
CA LEU A 17 7.17 6.62 -4.00
C LEU A 17 6.43 5.43 -3.36
N ALA A 18 6.02 5.56 -2.09
CA ALA A 18 5.27 4.53 -1.39
C ALA A 18 3.94 4.20 -2.09
N ASP A 19 3.22 5.21 -2.58
CA ASP A 19 1.97 5.02 -3.31
C ASP A 19 2.19 4.37 -4.67
N ARG A 20 3.28 4.72 -5.36
CA ARG A 20 3.68 4.07 -6.62
C ARG A 20 4.10 2.61 -6.45
N LEU A 21 4.58 2.23 -5.27
CA LEU A 21 5.03 0.86 -4.95
C LEU A 21 3.94 0.01 -4.29
N ARG A 22 2.69 0.50 -4.16
CA ARG A 22 1.63 -0.30 -3.55
C ARG A 22 1.35 -1.55 -4.38
N PRO A 23 1.27 -2.73 -3.74
CA PRO A 23 0.85 -3.97 -4.38
C PRO A 23 -0.52 -3.79 -5.06
N GLN A 24 -0.63 -4.27 -6.30
CA GLN A 24 -1.88 -4.29 -7.05
C GLN A 24 -2.65 -5.59 -6.84
N THR A 25 -1.96 -6.64 -6.42
CA THR A 25 -2.52 -7.95 -6.14
C THR A 25 -2.08 -8.47 -4.77
N LEU A 26 -2.84 -9.43 -4.21
CA LEU A 26 -2.49 -10.02 -2.91
C LEU A 26 -1.19 -10.83 -2.97
N ASP A 27 -0.83 -11.37 -4.14
CA ASP A 27 0.42 -12.11 -4.35
C ASP A 27 1.68 -11.24 -4.31
N GLU A 28 1.53 -9.93 -4.56
CA GLU A 28 2.61 -8.96 -4.47
C GLU A 28 2.87 -8.46 -3.04
N VAL A 29 1.98 -8.80 -2.10
CA VAL A 29 2.14 -8.40 -0.69
C VAL A 29 3.24 -9.24 -0.07
N VAL A 30 4.29 -8.58 0.41
CA VAL A 30 5.40 -9.24 1.08
C VAL A 30 5.05 -9.52 2.54
N GLY A 31 5.03 -10.79 2.90
CA GLY A 31 4.73 -11.26 4.25
C GLY A 31 3.23 -11.52 4.49
N GLN A 32 2.88 -11.80 5.75
CA GLN A 32 1.52 -12.15 6.15
C GLN A 32 0.96 -13.41 5.46
N ASP A 33 1.82 -14.40 5.20
CA ASP A 33 1.44 -15.67 4.55
C ASP A 33 0.31 -16.40 5.27
N HIS A 34 0.27 -16.33 6.61
CA HIS A 34 -0.80 -16.95 7.41
C HIS A 34 -2.19 -16.31 7.17
N LEU A 35 -2.25 -15.08 6.64
CA LEU A 35 -3.49 -14.36 6.32
C LEU A 35 -3.80 -14.36 4.83
N LEU A 36 -2.78 -14.12 4.01
CA LEU A 36 -2.90 -13.85 2.58
C LEU A 36 -2.54 -15.05 1.71
N GLY A 37 -1.86 -16.08 2.25
CA GLY A 37 -1.46 -17.28 1.52
C GLY A 37 -2.63 -18.14 1.04
N GLU A 38 -2.32 -19.18 0.27
CA GLU A 38 -3.31 -20.14 -0.23
C GLU A 38 -3.97 -20.88 0.95
N GLY A 39 -5.20 -20.49 1.32
CA GLY A 39 -5.88 -20.99 2.52
C GLY A 39 -5.89 -20.01 3.69
N GLY A 40 -5.25 -18.86 3.56
CA GLY A 40 -5.38 -17.74 4.50
C GLY A 40 -6.85 -17.30 4.63
N PRO A 41 -7.29 -16.86 5.81
CA PRO A 41 -8.67 -16.46 6.06
C PRO A 41 -9.16 -15.36 5.11
N ILE A 42 -8.30 -14.41 4.74
CA ILE A 42 -8.69 -13.28 3.88
C ILE A 42 -8.98 -13.72 2.44
N ARG A 43 -8.26 -14.74 1.93
CA ARG A 43 -8.53 -15.31 0.60
C ARG A 43 -9.77 -16.20 0.53
N ARG A 44 -10.31 -16.63 1.67
CA ARG A 44 -11.46 -17.55 1.76
C ARG A 44 -12.79 -16.86 2.05
N MET A 45 -12.78 -15.55 2.28
CA MET A 45 -13.98 -14.72 2.44
C MET A 45 -14.58 -14.39 1.08
#